data_AF-A0A7J9HXT8-F1
#
_entry.id   AF-A0A7J9HXT8-F1
#
_cell.length_a   1.000
_cell.length_b   1.000
_cell.length_c   1.000
_cell.angle_alpha   90.00
_cell.angle_beta   90.00
_cell.angle_gamma   90.00
#
_symmetry.space_group_name_H-M   'P 1'
#
loop_
_entity.id
_entity.type
_entity.pdbx_description
1 polymer ?
#
loop_
_entity_poly.entity_id
_entity_poly.type
_entity_poly.pdbx_seq_one_letter_code
_entity_poly.pdbx_strand_id
1 'polypeptide(L)'
;MLHIDDGEESAWGVDEEQVEEEVNQVYSMVGYFLTASLVNFQAMRNTLANLWHPIGGVVIFDLGDKRFLFKFYHEVDMNRVINGAP
;
A
#
# COMPACT_ATOMS: atom_id res chain seq x y z
N MET A 1 39.13 -35.74 -33.62
CA MET A 1 39.19 -34.43 -34.31
C MET A 1 37.85 -33.75 -34.06
N LEU A 2 37.91 -32.49 -33.64
CA LEU A 2 36.87 -31.71 -32.97
C LEU A 2 35.72 -31.32 -33.90
N HIS A 3 34.50 -31.26 -33.37
CA HIS A 3 33.61 -30.12 -33.59
C HIS A 3 32.70 -29.98 -32.36
N ILE A 4 32.99 -28.96 -31.55
CA ILE A 4 32.08 -28.43 -30.54
C ILE A 4 31.41 -27.26 -31.24
N ASP A 5 30.09 -27.32 -31.37
CA ASP A 5 29.27 -26.22 -31.88
C ASP A 5 28.89 -25.34 -30.67
N ASP A 6 29.22 -24.06 -30.81
CA ASP A 6 29.14 -22.98 -29.82
C ASP A 6 27.75 -22.34 -29.86
N GLY A 7 27.31 -21.78 -28.74
CA GLY A 7 25.90 -21.51 -28.48
C GLY A 7 25.28 -20.21 -29.01
N GLU A 8 23.95 -20.18 -28.97
CA GLU A 8 23.06 -19.00 -28.85
C GLU A 8 21.63 -19.53 -28.55
N GLU A 9 21.14 -19.40 -27.32
CA GLU A 9 20.18 -18.40 -26.81
C GLU A 9 18.69 -18.63 -27.16
N SER A 10 17.89 -18.69 -26.08
CA SER A 10 16.47 -18.35 -25.91
C SER A 10 15.38 -19.12 -26.66
N ALA A 11 14.55 -19.82 -25.88
CA ALA A 11 13.13 -19.47 -25.75
C ALA A 11 12.53 -20.14 -24.50
N TRP A 12 12.47 -19.41 -23.39
CA TRP A 12 11.65 -19.79 -22.23
C TRP A 12 10.17 -19.62 -22.60
N GLY A 13 9.62 -20.61 -23.29
CA GLY A 13 8.19 -20.67 -23.59
C GLY A 13 7.43 -21.25 -22.41
N VAL A 14 7.20 -20.46 -21.37
CA VAL A 14 6.10 -20.69 -20.45
C VAL A 14 5.11 -19.56 -20.70
N ASP A 15 4.21 -19.78 -21.65
CA ASP A 15 2.93 -19.06 -21.67
C ASP A 15 2.10 -19.58 -20.49
N GLU A 16 2.50 -19.18 -19.28
CA GLU A 16 1.54 -18.96 -18.23
C GLU A 16 0.82 -17.69 -18.65
N GLU A 17 -0.32 -17.89 -19.32
CA GLU A 17 -1.38 -16.90 -19.40
C GLU A 17 -1.79 -16.62 -17.96
N GLN A 18 -1.02 -15.77 -17.29
CA GLN A 18 -1.34 -15.23 -15.99
C GLN A 18 -2.54 -14.35 -16.26
N VAL A 19 -3.71 -14.94 -16.05
CA VAL A 19 -4.91 -14.21 -15.71
C VAL A 19 -4.53 -13.44 -14.46
N GLU A 20 -4.02 -12.22 -14.65
CA GLU A 20 -3.97 -11.22 -13.60
C GLU A 20 -5.44 -10.98 -13.24
N GLU A 21 -5.95 -11.79 -12.30
CA GLU A 21 -6.98 -11.29 -11.41
C GLU A 21 -6.38 -9.98 -10.89
N GLU A 22 -6.94 -8.87 -11.36
CA GLU A 22 -6.56 -7.53 -10.93
C GLU A 22 -6.94 -7.46 -9.45
N VAL A 23 -6.07 -8.01 -8.59
CA VAL A 23 -6.19 -7.93 -7.15
C VAL A 23 -6.00 -6.46 -6.90
N ASN A 24 -7.11 -5.72 -6.80
CA ASN A 24 -7.14 -4.33 -6.42
C ASN A 24 -6.24 -4.20 -5.18
N GLN A 25 -4.99 -3.77 -5.34
CA GLN A 25 -4.05 -3.77 -4.23
C GLN A 25 -4.59 -2.78 -3.20
N VAL A 26 -5.04 -3.32 -2.07
CA VAL A 26 -5.69 -2.54 -1.01
C VAL A 26 -4.62 -2.11 -0.02
N TYR A 27 -4.01 -0.95 -0.24
CA TYR A 27 -3.12 -0.31 0.75
C TYR A 27 -3.94 0.35 1.85
N SER A 28 -4.59 -0.46 2.70
CA SER A 28 -5.45 0.03 3.77
C SER A 28 -4.98 -0.40 5.15
N MET A 29 -5.13 0.49 6.13
CA MET A 29 -4.98 0.18 7.54
C MET A 29 -6.18 0.69 8.35
N VAL A 30 -6.47 0.02 9.46
CA VAL A 30 -7.49 0.46 10.41
C VAL A 30 -6.80 0.94 11.68
N GLY A 31 -7.07 2.17 12.10
CA GLY A 31 -6.60 2.73 13.37
C GLY A 31 -7.73 2.94 14.37
N TYR A 32 -7.44 2.80 15.66
CA TYR A 32 -8.35 3.09 16.77
C TYR A 32 -7.79 4.21 17.64
N PHE A 33 -8.57 5.27 17.88
CA PHE A 33 -8.16 6.35 18.79
C PHE A 33 -8.54 6.05 20.23
N LEU A 34 -7.52 5.87 21.07
CA LEU A 34 -7.66 5.62 22.52
C LEU A 34 -7.97 6.91 23.30
N THR A 35 -9.16 7.49 23.07
CA THR A 35 -9.65 8.67 23.79
C THR A 35 -11.05 8.45 24.37
N ALA A 36 -11.34 9.14 25.47
CA ALA A 36 -12.69 9.22 26.04
C ALA A 36 -13.57 10.26 25.34
N SER A 37 -12.96 11.24 24.67
CA SER A 37 -13.67 12.30 23.95
C SER A 37 -14.00 11.92 22.50
N LEU A 38 -14.92 12.67 21.89
CA LEU A 38 -15.17 12.58 20.46
C LEU A 38 -13.95 13.06 19.66
N VAL A 39 -13.62 12.35 18.59
CA VAL A 39 -12.56 12.73 17.67
C VAL A 39 -13.10 13.77 16.69
N ASN A 40 -12.47 14.94 16.61
CA ASN A 40 -12.75 15.89 15.54
C ASN A 40 -12.14 15.35 14.24
N PHE A 41 -12.99 14.83 13.35
CA PHE A 41 -12.56 14.17 12.12
C PHE A 41 -11.70 15.07 11.23
N GLN A 42 -12.08 16.35 11.06
CA GLN A 42 -11.34 17.29 10.21
C GLN A 42 -9.94 17.57 10.78
N ALA A 43 -9.85 17.83 12.09
CA ALA A 43 -8.59 18.10 12.75
C ALA A 43 -7.67 16.87 12.71
N MET A 44 -8.22 15.68 13.00
CA MET A 44 -7.51 14.40 12.92
C MET A 44 -6.97 14.13 11.52
N ARG A 45 -7.80 14.28 10.49
CA ARG A 45 -7.40 14.11 9.08
C ARG A 45 -6.27 15.05 8.69
N ASN A 46 -6.42 16.35 8.98
CA ASN A 46 -5.39 17.33 8.65
C ASN A 46 -4.08 17.05 9.37
N THR A 47 -4.16 16.66 10.65
CA THR A 47 -2.98 16.34 11.46
C THR A 47 -2.24 15.13 10.89
N LEU A 48 -2.94 14.04 10.60
CA LEU A 48 -2.30 12.81 10.08
C LEU A 48 -1.79 12.97 8.65
N ALA A 49 -2.54 13.64 7.77
CA ALA A 49 -2.10 13.92 6.40
C ALA A 49 -0.83 14.79 6.38
N ASN A 50 -0.75 15.79 7.27
CA ASN A 50 0.45 16.62 7.42
C ASN A 50 1.62 15.87 8.06
N LEU A 51 1.34 15.03 9.06
CA LEU A 51 2.35 14.26 9.78
C LEU A 51 3.03 13.24 8.88
N TRP A 52 2.26 12.40 8.20
CA TRP A 52 2.80 11.32 7.34
C TRP A 52 3.30 11.81 5.98
N HIS A 53 2.80 12.97 5.55
CA HIS A 53 3.11 13.59 4.26
C HIS A 53 3.17 12.57 3.10
N PRO A 54 2.09 11.79 2.89
CA PRO A 54 2.10 10.71 1.90
C PRO A 54 2.23 11.28 0.48
N ILE A 55 3.04 10.62 -0.36
CA ILE A 55 3.34 11.08 -1.72
C ILE A 55 2.07 11.15 -2.56
N GLY A 56 1.22 10.12 -2.46
CA GLY A 56 -0.03 10.03 -3.22
C GLY A 56 -1.28 10.44 -2.44
N GLY A 57 -1.12 11.01 -1.24
CA GLY A 57 -2.24 11.33 -0.37
C GLY A 57 -2.79 10.12 0.40
N VAL A 58 -3.81 10.40 1.21
CA VAL A 58 -4.53 9.39 2.00
C VAL A 58 -6.02 9.72 2.03
N VAL A 59 -6.86 8.71 1.78
CA VAL A 59 -8.31 8.81 1.95
C VAL A 59 -8.67 8.17 3.28
N ILE A 60 -9.49 8.86 4.07
CA ILE A 60 -9.87 8.40 5.42
C ILE A 60 -11.38 8.21 5.48
N PHE A 61 -11.82 7.04 5.92
CA PHE A 61 -13.22 6.71 6.17
C PHE A 61 -13.47 6.52 7.66
N ASP A 62 -14.57 7.08 8.17
CA ASP A 62 -15.05 6.83 9.53
C ASP A 62 -15.79 5.49 9.58
N LEU A 63 -15.32 4.58 10.44
CA LEU A 63 -15.92 3.27 10.67
C LEU A 63 -16.78 3.24 11.95
N GLY A 64 -16.97 4.37 12.62
CA GLY A 64 -17.61 4.48 13.92
C GLY A 64 -16.70 3.97 15.05
N ASP A 65 -17.17 4.12 16.29
CA ASP A 65 -16.47 3.66 17.50
C ASP A 65 -15.01 4.13 17.60
N LYS A 66 -14.68 5.31 17.08
CA LYS A 66 -13.30 5.85 17.04
C LYS A 66 -12.34 5.00 16.17
N ARG A 67 -12.87 4.19 15.26
CA ARG A 67 -12.13 3.46 14.23
C ARG A 67 -12.16 4.22 12.91
N PHE A 68 -11.02 4.26 12.23
CA PHE A 68 -10.88 4.89 10.93
C PHE A 68 -10.13 3.97 9.98
N LEU A 69 -10.60 3.89 8.74
CA LEU A 69 -9.89 3.25 7.63
C LEU A 69 -9.06 4.30 6.91
N PHE A 70 -7.77 4.06 6.79
CA PHE A 70 -6.85 4.88 6.02
C PHE A 70 -6.48 4.11 4.77
N LYS A 71 -6.81 4.65 3.60
CA LYS A 71 -6.45 4.09 2.29
C LYS A 71 -5.37 4.96 1.67
N PHE A 72 -4.19 4.38 1.50
CA PHE A 72 -3.06 5.01 0.84
C PHE A 72 -3.10 4.76 -0.65
N TYR A 73 -2.46 5.65 -1.41
CA TYR A 73 -2.31 5.49 -2.85
C TYR A 73 -1.09 4.61 -3.20
N HIS A 74 -0.04 4.65 -2.38
CA HIS A 74 1.16 3.83 -2.58
C HIS A 74 1.46 2.97 -1.34
N GLU A 75 1.94 1.75 -1.58
CA GLU A 75 2.37 0.84 -0.52
C GLU A 75 3.48 1.44 0.37
N VAL A 76 4.41 2.20 -0.23
CA VAL A 76 5.51 2.85 0.49
C VAL A 76 5.00 3.83 1.55
N ASP A 77 3.92 4.55 1.28
CA ASP A 77 3.31 5.47 2.25
C ASP A 77 2.73 4.68 3.43
N MET A 78 2.01 3.58 3.17
CA MET A 78 1.49 2.69 4.21
C MET A 78 2.61 2.07 5.05
N ASN A 79 3.64 1.55 4.40
CA ASN A 79 4.78 0.91 5.06
C ASN A 79 5.56 1.90 5.93
N ARG A 80 5.72 3.17 5.51
CA ARG A 80 6.34 4.21 6.35
C ARG A 80 5.55 4.42 7.65
N VAL A 81 4.23 4.51 7.54
CA VAL A 81 3.33 4.69 8.70
C VAL A 81 3.41 3.49 9.66
N ILE A 82 3.37 2.26 9.14
CA ILE A 82 3.44 1.04 9.96
C ILE A 82 4.79 0.92 10.67
N ASN A 83 5.88 1.27 9.98
CA ASN A 83 7.24 1.20 10.53
C ASN A 83 7.59 2.39 11.45
N GLY A 84 6.64 3.30 11.70
CA GLY A 84 6.81 4.41 12.63
C GLY A 84 7.67 5.56 12.09
N ALA A 85 7.88 5.64 10.78
CA ALA A 85 8.52 6.80 10.16
C ALA A 85 7.47 7.92 9.99
N PRO A 86 7.78 9.17 10.41
CA PRO A 86 7.03 10.34 9.96
C PRO A 86 7.04 10.45 8.42
#